data_AF-A0A1F4A087-F1
#
_entry.id   AF-A0A1F4A087-F1
#
_cell.length_a   1.000
_cell.length_b   1.000
_cell.length_c   1.000
_cell.angle_alpha   90.00
_cell.angle_beta   90.00
_cell.angle_gamma   90.00
#
_symmetry.space_group_name_H-M   'P 1'
#
loop_
_entity.id
_entity.type
_entity.pdbx_description
1 polymer ?
#
loop_
_entity_poly.entity_id
_entity_poly.type
_entity_poly.pdbx_seq_one_letter_code
_entity_poly.pdbx_strand_id
1 'polypeptide(L)'
;MRESKGHHGRSAPDDAETRPLVTYDTQPEKYAHWRLTFDGPVATLILNIDEDRGIRPGYKLKLNSYDLGVDIELHDALQRIRFEHPEVRSVVLTSARARIFCSGANIFMLGLSSHAWKVNFCKFTNETRNGMEDASAHSGLRFIAACNGTTAGGGYELALACDEIVLIDDRASAVSLPEVPLLGVLPGTGGLTRITDKRRVRRDLADIFCTTAEGVRGARAKEWRLVDEVVKPQQFAAHIRQRALELAAASDRPQAAKGIALTPLARRIDAAGYHYDCVDVVIDREARQATITVSAPREAPPQSLAEITALGADWWPLKMARELDDAILMLRTNDLEIGVWLLKTRGSAAAVRAADASLAEHSADWFVREVTGMLRRTLARLDVSSRSLVALIEPHSCFAGTLLELALAADRCYMLLGPVGEPGTVARISLSEMNFGAYPLVNRLSRIEARFCGEAGAIALARGAVGRMLDAGEALRLGLITAAPDELDWDGEIRVMLEERASLSPDALTGMEANLRFAGAETMESRIFGRLSTWQNWIFIRPNAVGDTGALKLYGSGNKARFNWERV
;
A
#
# COMPACT_ATOMS: atom_id res chain seq x y z
N MET A 1 -28.82 40.23 32.39
CA MET A 1 -29.10 40.25 30.93
C MET A 1 -27.94 40.90 30.21
N ARG A 2 -27.07 40.09 29.60
CA ARG A 2 -26.22 40.45 28.44
C ARG A 2 -25.56 39.15 27.99
N GLU A 3 -26.18 38.52 26.99
CA GLU A 3 -25.71 37.30 26.34
C GLU A 3 -24.44 37.58 25.53
N SER A 4 -23.39 36.77 25.75
CA SER A 4 -22.23 36.73 24.86
C SER A 4 -22.53 35.77 23.70
N LYS A 5 -22.65 36.30 22.49
CA LYS A 5 -22.74 35.48 21.27
C LYS A 5 -21.38 34.85 20.99
N GLY A 6 -21.26 33.56 21.25
CA GLY A 6 -20.15 32.75 20.77
C GLY A 6 -20.21 32.61 19.25
N HIS A 7 -19.19 33.09 18.55
CA HIS A 7 -18.96 32.79 17.14
C HIS A 7 -18.34 31.38 17.06
N HIS A 8 -19.18 30.37 16.90
CA HIS A 8 -18.74 29.06 16.39
C HIS A 8 -18.68 29.16 14.88
N GLY A 9 -17.47 29.35 14.34
CA GLY A 9 -17.21 29.18 12.91
C GLY A 9 -17.45 27.72 12.54
N ARG A 10 -18.63 27.43 11.99
CA ARG A 10 -18.88 26.19 11.27
C ARG A 10 -17.92 26.16 10.08
N SER A 11 -17.02 25.17 10.05
CA SER A 11 -16.39 24.75 8.79
C SER A 11 -17.49 24.49 7.77
N ALA A 12 -17.34 25.00 6.55
CA ALA A 12 -18.28 24.73 5.47
C ALA A 12 -18.49 23.21 5.33
N PRO A 13 -19.74 22.74 5.11
CA PRO A 13 -19.99 21.35 4.79
C PRO A 13 -19.23 21.02 3.51
N ASP A 14 -18.46 19.94 3.59
CA ASP A 14 -17.71 19.37 2.49
C ASP A 14 -18.75 18.59 1.66
N ASP A 15 -19.40 19.26 0.70
CA ASP A 15 -20.47 18.67 -0.10
C ASP A 15 -19.94 17.44 -0.86
N ALA A 16 -20.26 16.25 -0.35
CA ALA A 16 -19.83 14.96 -0.88
C ALA A 16 -20.26 14.75 -2.35
N GLU A 17 -21.28 15.47 -2.82
CA GLU A 17 -21.86 15.35 -4.16
C GLU A 17 -20.99 15.93 -5.31
N THR A 18 -19.87 16.61 -5.02
CA THR A 18 -19.07 17.30 -6.08
C THR A 18 -17.62 16.84 -6.23
N ARG A 19 -17.17 15.82 -5.47
CA ARG A 19 -15.79 15.34 -5.58
C ARG A 19 -15.63 14.43 -6.79
N PRO A 20 -14.78 14.76 -7.79
CA PRO A 20 -14.48 13.81 -8.85
C PRO A 20 -13.91 12.51 -8.27
N LEU A 21 -14.44 11.39 -8.76
CA LEU A 21 -14.04 10.03 -8.44
C LEU A 21 -12.55 9.84 -8.77
N VAL A 22 -11.77 9.32 -7.83
CA VAL A 22 -10.39 8.92 -8.10
C VAL A 22 -10.38 7.48 -8.57
N THR A 23 -9.74 7.23 -9.70
CA THR A 23 -9.45 5.89 -10.22
C THR A 23 -7.94 5.67 -10.22
N TYR A 24 -7.51 4.43 -10.01
CA TYR A 24 -6.09 4.07 -9.90
C TYR A 24 -5.57 3.36 -11.15
N ASP A 25 -6.45 2.93 -12.05
CA ASP A 25 -6.06 2.36 -13.34
C ASP A 25 -5.53 3.45 -14.28
N THR A 26 -4.33 3.23 -14.77
CA THR A 26 -3.69 4.05 -15.81
C THR A 26 -2.80 3.13 -16.64
N GLN A 27 -2.11 3.70 -17.62
CA GLN A 27 -1.17 2.98 -18.49
C GLN A 27 -0.16 3.98 -19.08
N PRO A 28 1.02 3.51 -19.53
CA PRO A 28 2.10 4.38 -19.98
C PRO A 28 1.70 5.45 -21.01
N GLU A 29 0.76 5.16 -21.91
CA GLU A 29 0.30 6.11 -22.94
C GLU A 29 -0.48 7.30 -22.36
N LYS A 30 -1.02 7.17 -21.13
CA LYS A 30 -1.78 8.20 -20.43
C LYS A 30 -0.94 9.01 -19.45
N TYR A 31 0.30 8.58 -19.16
CA TYR A 31 1.14 9.23 -18.17
C TYR A 31 1.38 10.70 -18.50
N ALA A 32 1.28 11.54 -17.46
CA ALA A 32 1.62 12.95 -17.51
C ALA A 32 2.98 13.23 -16.88
N HIS A 33 3.42 12.37 -15.96
CA HIS A 33 4.45 12.71 -14.97
C HIS A 33 5.68 11.83 -15.07
N TRP A 34 5.56 10.64 -15.66
CA TRP A 34 6.63 9.68 -15.79
C TRP A 34 6.86 9.27 -17.24
N ARG A 35 8.13 9.00 -17.56
CA ARG A 35 8.53 8.35 -18.81
C ARG A 35 9.35 7.11 -18.50
N LEU A 36 9.05 6.02 -19.19
CA LEU A 36 9.80 4.76 -19.13
C LEU A 36 10.69 4.61 -20.36
N THR A 37 11.89 4.09 -20.16
CA THR A 37 12.79 3.66 -21.23
C THR A 37 13.52 2.39 -20.80
N PHE A 38 13.89 1.54 -21.76
CA PHE A 38 14.47 0.22 -21.51
C PHE A 38 15.72 0.05 -22.38
N ASP A 39 16.84 -0.28 -21.75
CA ASP A 39 18.12 -0.59 -22.41
C ASP A 39 18.65 -1.91 -21.84
N GLY A 40 18.27 -3.02 -22.49
CA GLY A 40 18.56 -4.37 -22.03
C GLY A 40 18.10 -4.59 -20.57
N PRO A 41 18.98 -4.92 -19.63
CA PRO A 41 18.60 -5.22 -18.24
C PRO A 41 18.32 -3.98 -17.38
N VAL A 42 18.39 -2.78 -17.94
CA VAL A 42 18.21 -1.52 -17.22
C VAL A 42 16.94 -0.81 -17.70
N ALA A 43 15.98 -0.63 -16.81
CA ALA A 43 14.90 0.33 -17.02
C ALA A 43 15.32 1.69 -16.46
N THR A 44 14.98 2.78 -17.15
CA THR A 44 15.09 4.13 -16.58
C THR A 44 13.69 4.74 -16.46
N LEU A 45 13.31 5.03 -15.21
CA LEU A 45 12.10 5.72 -14.84
C LEU A 45 12.43 7.20 -14.64
N ILE A 46 11.95 8.03 -15.58
CA ILE A 46 12.31 9.44 -15.70
C ILE A 46 11.15 10.29 -15.17
N LEU A 47 11.39 11.00 -14.08
CA LEU A 47 10.45 11.95 -13.50
C LEU A 47 10.43 13.25 -14.32
N ASN A 48 9.26 13.58 -14.84
CA ASN A 48 9.00 14.79 -15.59
C ASN A 48 7.57 15.27 -15.34
N ILE A 49 7.30 15.71 -14.11
CA ILE A 49 5.94 16.05 -13.67
C ILE A 49 5.40 17.23 -14.49
N ASP A 50 4.28 17.04 -15.17
CA ASP A 50 3.50 18.14 -15.74
C ASP A 50 2.91 19.02 -14.62
N GLU A 51 3.25 20.31 -14.63
CA GLU A 51 2.88 21.26 -13.57
C GLU A 51 1.37 21.57 -13.56
N ASP A 52 0.67 21.33 -14.68
CA ASP A 52 -0.72 21.69 -14.89
C ASP A 52 -1.69 20.51 -14.68
N ARG A 53 -1.17 19.29 -14.53
CA ARG A 53 -1.95 18.04 -14.42
C ARG A 53 -2.09 17.57 -12.96
N GLY A 54 -2.45 18.47 -12.05
CA GLY A 54 -2.81 18.09 -10.68
C GLY A 54 -4.10 17.26 -10.64
N ILE A 55 -4.15 16.21 -9.81
CA ILE A 55 -5.33 15.32 -9.69
C ILE A 55 -6.55 16.04 -9.08
N ARG A 56 -6.31 17.10 -8.31
CA ARG A 56 -7.32 18.02 -7.80
C ARG A 56 -6.99 19.45 -8.23
N PRO A 57 -7.98 20.32 -8.42
CA PRO A 57 -7.73 21.72 -8.78
C PRO A 57 -7.13 22.52 -7.61
N GLY A 58 -6.60 23.71 -7.91
CA GLY A 58 -6.20 24.71 -6.91
C GLY A 58 -4.69 24.82 -6.66
N TYR A 59 -3.86 24.00 -7.32
CA TYR A 59 -2.40 24.07 -7.21
C TYR A 59 -1.71 23.74 -8.54
N LYS A 60 -0.39 24.01 -8.60
CA LYS A 60 0.50 23.64 -9.71
C LYS A 60 1.64 22.78 -9.16
N LEU A 61 2.01 21.74 -9.89
CA LEU A 61 3.03 20.76 -9.52
C LEU A 61 4.45 21.18 -9.95
N LYS A 62 4.85 22.40 -9.56
CA LYS A 62 6.15 22.97 -9.96
C LYS A 62 7.32 22.17 -9.41
N LEU A 63 8.47 22.25 -10.08
CA LEU A 63 9.76 21.72 -9.59
C LEU A 63 9.73 20.21 -9.26
N ASN A 64 8.99 19.42 -10.04
CA ASN A 64 8.75 18.01 -9.72
C ASN A 64 8.24 17.81 -8.27
N SER A 65 7.33 18.66 -7.81
CA SER A 65 6.51 18.36 -6.64
C SER A 65 5.36 17.44 -7.04
N TYR A 66 4.93 16.56 -6.15
CA TYR A 66 3.96 15.51 -6.49
C TYR A 66 2.67 15.54 -5.67
N ASP A 67 1.60 15.02 -6.26
CA ASP A 67 0.33 14.71 -5.60
C ASP A 67 0.02 13.20 -5.71
N LEU A 68 -1.24 12.81 -5.41
CA LEU A 68 -1.66 11.42 -5.51
C LEU A 68 -1.61 10.88 -6.96
N GLY A 69 -1.92 11.71 -7.97
CA GLY A 69 -1.94 11.27 -9.38
C GLY A 69 -0.55 10.89 -9.89
N VAL A 70 0.48 11.63 -9.49
CA VAL A 70 1.87 11.30 -9.80
C VAL A 70 2.28 9.93 -9.21
N ASP A 71 1.80 9.62 -8.01
CA ASP A 71 2.12 8.35 -7.34
C ASP A 71 1.30 7.18 -7.90
N ILE A 72 0.08 7.44 -8.41
CA ILE A 72 -0.72 6.45 -9.16
C ILE A 72 0.04 6.00 -10.41
N GLU A 73 0.61 6.95 -11.17
CA GLU A 73 1.45 6.63 -12.33
C GLU A 73 2.74 5.90 -11.93
N LEU A 74 3.40 6.30 -10.82
CA LEU A 74 4.57 5.59 -10.31
C LEU A 74 4.22 4.13 -9.94
N HIS A 75 3.10 3.92 -9.25
CA HIS A 75 2.63 2.60 -8.89
C HIS A 75 2.40 1.73 -10.13
N ASP A 76 1.69 2.24 -11.14
CA ASP A 76 1.49 1.53 -12.40
C ASP A 76 2.81 1.26 -13.12
N ALA A 77 3.72 2.25 -13.21
CA ALA A 77 5.01 2.08 -13.88
C ALA A 77 5.86 0.96 -13.26
N LEU A 78 5.85 0.85 -11.93
CA LEU A 78 6.50 -0.25 -11.22
C LEU A 78 5.85 -1.61 -11.54
N GLN A 79 4.52 -1.65 -11.69
CA GLN A 79 3.80 -2.86 -12.12
C GLN A 79 4.14 -3.23 -13.57
N ARG A 80 4.25 -2.25 -14.48
CA ARG A 80 4.71 -2.49 -15.86
C ARG A 80 6.10 -3.11 -15.86
N ILE A 81 7.05 -2.57 -15.10
CA ILE A 81 8.40 -3.14 -15.00
C ILE A 81 8.37 -4.58 -14.47
N ARG A 82 7.60 -4.85 -13.41
CA ARG A 82 7.52 -6.19 -12.80
C ARG A 82 7.03 -7.26 -13.79
N PHE A 83 5.94 -6.96 -14.50
CA PHE A 83 5.21 -7.96 -15.31
C PHE A 83 5.53 -7.90 -16.80
N GLU A 84 5.72 -6.72 -17.37
CA GLU A 84 5.89 -6.54 -18.83
C GLU A 84 7.36 -6.59 -19.26
N HIS A 85 8.30 -6.52 -18.30
CA HIS A 85 9.74 -6.47 -18.55
C HIS A 85 10.54 -7.50 -17.71
N PRO A 86 10.43 -8.80 -18.02
CA PRO A 86 11.21 -9.83 -17.35
C PRO A 86 12.72 -9.66 -17.53
N GLU A 87 13.16 -9.08 -18.65
CA GLU A 87 14.56 -8.84 -18.96
C GLU A 87 15.21 -7.76 -18.07
N VAL A 88 14.39 -6.85 -17.53
CA VAL A 88 14.84 -5.76 -16.66
C VAL A 88 15.21 -6.32 -15.29
N ARG A 89 16.36 -5.90 -14.78
CA ARG A 89 16.94 -6.36 -13.51
C ARG A 89 17.31 -5.20 -12.58
N SER A 90 17.54 -4.02 -13.15
CA SER A 90 17.77 -2.79 -12.41
C SER A 90 16.91 -1.65 -12.96
N VAL A 91 16.51 -0.75 -12.08
CA VAL A 91 15.66 0.40 -12.38
C VAL A 91 16.36 1.66 -11.88
N VAL A 92 16.68 2.56 -12.80
CA VAL A 92 17.25 3.87 -12.49
C VAL A 92 16.11 4.87 -12.40
N LEU A 93 15.93 5.48 -11.24
CA LEU A 93 15.04 6.62 -11.04
C LEU A 93 15.85 7.90 -11.23
N THR A 94 15.44 8.75 -12.17
CA THR A 94 16.13 10.03 -12.43
C THR A 94 15.14 11.11 -12.83
N SER A 95 15.61 12.35 -13.00
CA SER A 95 14.77 13.46 -13.45
C SER A 95 15.14 13.96 -14.83
N ALA A 96 14.12 14.33 -15.63
CA ALA A 96 14.32 15.08 -16.87
C ALA A 96 14.62 16.57 -16.63
N ARG A 97 14.35 17.09 -15.41
CA ARG A 97 14.49 18.52 -15.12
C ARG A 97 15.91 18.85 -14.68
N ALA A 98 16.46 19.92 -15.25
CA ALA A 98 17.80 20.39 -14.88
C ALA A 98 17.83 20.89 -13.43
N ARG A 99 18.79 20.39 -12.64
CA ARG A 99 19.08 20.79 -11.25
C ARG A 99 17.98 20.46 -10.22
N ILE A 100 16.93 19.75 -10.60
CA ILE A 100 15.86 19.32 -9.70
C ILE A 100 15.60 17.84 -9.94
N PHE A 101 15.83 17.02 -8.91
CA PHE A 101 15.38 15.63 -8.95
C PHE A 101 13.87 15.58 -8.66
N CYS A 102 13.51 15.88 -7.41
CA CYS A 102 12.14 15.92 -6.90
C CYS A 102 12.09 16.81 -5.65
N SER A 103 11.10 17.72 -5.59
CA SER A 103 10.94 18.65 -4.46
C SER A 103 9.94 18.18 -3.40
N GLY A 104 9.45 16.94 -3.49
CA GLY A 104 8.57 16.34 -2.50
C GLY A 104 7.08 16.55 -2.75
N ALA A 105 6.26 16.14 -1.77
CA ALA A 105 4.81 16.32 -1.83
C ALA A 105 4.47 17.82 -1.98
N ASN A 106 3.56 18.14 -2.88
CA ASN A 106 3.22 19.52 -3.16
C ASN A 106 2.57 20.19 -1.94
N ILE A 107 3.20 21.26 -1.44
CA ILE A 107 2.80 21.91 -0.19
C ILE A 107 1.44 22.60 -0.30
N PHE A 108 1.13 23.21 -1.46
CA PHE A 108 -0.16 23.83 -1.71
C PHE A 108 -1.28 22.78 -1.73
N MET A 109 -1.04 21.62 -2.37
CA MET A 109 -1.94 20.47 -2.32
C MET A 109 -2.19 20.03 -0.88
N LEU A 110 -1.15 19.87 -0.05
CA LEU A 110 -1.30 19.49 1.37
C LEU A 110 -2.10 20.53 2.18
N GLY A 111 -1.88 21.82 1.92
CA GLY A 111 -2.60 22.92 2.56
C GLY A 111 -4.08 23.01 2.18
N LEU A 112 -4.44 22.60 0.96
CA LEU A 112 -5.82 22.56 0.45
C LEU A 112 -6.56 21.25 0.78
N SER A 113 -5.83 20.20 1.13
CA SER A 113 -6.40 18.86 1.33
C SER A 113 -7.09 18.69 2.67
N SER A 114 -8.15 17.89 2.72
CA SER A 114 -8.76 17.44 3.98
C SER A 114 -7.80 16.55 4.79
N HIS A 115 -8.12 16.29 6.05
CA HIS A 115 -7.34 15.36 6.87
C HIS A 115 -7.32 13.96 6.24
N ALA A 116 -8.49 13.40 5.93
CA ALA A 116 -8.62 12.07 5.32
C ALA A 116 -7.86 11.95 4.00
N TRP A 117 -7.88 12.98 3.15
CA TRP A 117 -7.11 12.98 1.90
C TRP A 117 -5.60 12.91 2.14
N LYS A 118 -5.07 13.69 3.09
CA LYS A 118 -3.65 13.63 3.46
C LYS A 118 -3.24 12.26 4.01
N VAL A 119 -4.07 11.67 4.87
CA VAL A 119 -3.81 10.33 5.44
C VAL A 119 -3.81 9.27 4.35
N ASN A 120 -4.79 9.28 3.44
CA ASN A 120 -4.84 8.34 2.32
C ASN A 120 -3.65 8.53 1.37
N PHE A 121 -3.30 9.78 1.03
CA PHE A 121 -2.12 10.11 0.25
C PHE A 121 -0.84 9.56 0.88
N CYS A 122 -0.60 9.81 2.16
CA CYS A 122 0.56 9.26 2.87
C CYS A 122 0.53 7.73 2.89
N LYS A 123 -0.62 7.11 3.10
CA LYS A 123 -0.74 5.64 3.12
C LYS A 123 -0.39 5.02 1.77
N PHE A 124 -1.02 5.48 0.69
CA PHE A 124 -0.78 4.96 -0.66
C PHE A 124 0.68 5.17 -1.10
N THR A 125 1.22 6.38 -0.90
CA THR A 125 2.61 6.69 -1.25
C THR A 125 3.62 5.86 -0.45
N ASN A 126 3.35 5.59 0.83
CA ASN A 126 4.14 4.65 1.64
C ASN A 126 4.07 3.23 1.07
N GLU A 127 2.88 2.74 0.70
CA GLU A 127 2.71 1.42 0.10
C GLU A 127 3.47 1.29 -1.24
N THR A 128 3.45 2.32 -2.10
CA THR A 128 4.23 2.36 -3.35
C THR A 128 5.73 2.23 -3.10
N ARG A 129 6.26 2.99 -2.12
CA ARG A 129 7.69 2.98 -1.73
C ARG A 129 8.10 1.65 -1.08
N ASN A 130 7.27 1.11 -0.17
CA ASN A 130 7.48 -0.22 0.39
C ASN A 130 7.46 -1.30 -0.70
N GLY A 131 6.64 -1.13 -1.74
CA GLY A 131 6.60 -2.01 -2.90
C GLY A 131 7.93 -2.07 -3.68
N MET A 132 8.70 -0.98 -3.71
CA MET A 132 10.05 -0.98 -4.32
C MET A 132 11.00 -1.89 -3.51
N GLU A 133 10.95 -1.79 -2.19
CA GLU A 133 11.76 -2.62 -1.28
C GLU A 133 11.31 -4.09 -1.29
N ASP A 134 10.00 -4.35 -1.37
CA ASP A 134 9.44 -5.68 -1.60
C ASP A 134 9.94 -6.29 -2.91
N ALA A 135 9.97 -5.51 -3.99
CA ALA A 135 10.52 -5.96 -5.27
C ALA A 135 12.04 -6.21 -5.19
N SER A 136 12.78 -5.42 -4.40
CA SER A 136 14.18 -5.71 -4.13
C SER A 136 14.37 -7.05 -3.42
N ALA A 137 13.54 -7.33 -2.41
CA ALA A 137 13.63 -8.59 -1.67
C ALA A 137 13.16 -9.82 -2.47
N HIS A 138 12.17 -9.67 -3.36
CA HIS A 138 11.41 -10.82 -3.88
C HIS A 138 11.24 -10.87 -5.41
N SER A 139 11.43 -9.77 -6.13
CA SER A 139 11.21 -9.71 -7.59
C SER A 139 12.50 -9.88 -8.41
N GLY A 140 13.66 -9.87 -7.76
CA GLY A 140 14.97 -9.83 -8.43
C GLY A 140 15.24 -8.49 -9.11
N LEU A 141 14.58 -7.41 -8.67
CA LEU A 141 14.82 -6.06 -9.17
C LEU A 141 15.73 -5.28 -8.21
N ARG A 142 16.46 -4.29 -8.70
CA ARG A 142 17.20 -3.33 -7.86
C ARG A 142 16.92 -1.90 -8.33
N PHE A 143 16.89 -0.95 -7.42
CA PHE A 143 16.52 0.44 -7.67
C PHE A 143 17.67 1.38 -7.32
N ILE A 144 18.03 2.26 -8.25
CA ILE A 144 19.04 3.30 -8.04
C ILE A 144 18.37 4.67 -8.19
N ALA A 145 18.45 5.51 -7.16
CA ALA A 145 18.12 6.92 -7.28
C ALA A 145 19.32 7.70 -7.84
N ALA A 146 19.26 8.06 -9.12
CA ALA A 146 20.21 8.95 -9.78
C ALA A 146 19.80 10.41 -9.55
N CYS A 147 20.11 10.92 -8.35
CA CYS A 147 19.78 12.27 -7.89
C CYS A 147 20.64 13.33 -8.61
N ASN A 148 20.18 13.76 -9.78
CA ASN A 148 20.81 14.73 -10.67
C ASN A 148 20.42 16.20 -10.37
N GLY A 149 20.02 16.50 -9.14
CA GLY A 149 19.51 17.80 -8.73
C GLY A 149 19.10 17.86 -7.27
N THR A 150 18.49 18.98 -6.86
CA THR A 150 17.85 19.11 -5.54
C THR A 150 16.87 17.96 -5.29
N THR A 151 17.06 17.28 -4.18
CA THR A 151 16.29 16.10 -3.76
C THR A 151 15.74 16.37 -2.36
N ALA A 152 14.53 16.92 -2.27
CA ALA A 152 14.01 17.51 -1.04
C ALA A 152 12.71 16.84 -0.57
N GLY A 153 12.56 16.71 0.75
CA GLY A 153 11.39 16.17 1.41
C GLY A 153 10.99 14.81 0.84
N GLY A 154 9.73 14.67 0.42
CA GLY A 154 9.22 13.48 -0.27
C GLY A 154 10.04 13.01 -1.48
N GLY A 155 10.83 13.88 -2.12
CA GLY A 155 11.76 13.49 -3.18
C GLY A 155 12.95 12.69 -2.66
N TYR A 156 13.46 13.05 -1.48
CA TYR A 156 14.44 12.23 -0.78
C TYR A 156 13.79 10.99 -0.15
N GLU A 157 12.52 11.05 0.30
CA GLU A 157 11.80 9.86 0.77
C GLU A 157 11.60 8.81 -0.34
N LEU A 158 11.39 9.23 -1.59
CA LEU A 158 11.40 8.34 -2.75
C LEU A 158 12.81 7.75 -2.99
N ALA A 159 13.86 8.57 -2.92
CA ALA A 159 15.23 8.08 -3.07
C ALA A 159 15.61 7.09 -1.96
N LEU A 160 15.16 7.33 -0.72
CA LEU A 160 15.35 6.45 0.43
C LEU A 160 14.72 5.06 0.22
N ALA A 161 13.67 4.93 -0.59
CA ALA A 161 13.06 3.65 -0.93
C ALA A 161 13.87 2.85 -1.97
N CYS A 162 14.79 3.48 -2.70
CA CYS A 162 15.71 2.77 -3.60
C CYS A 162 16.75 1.96 -2.82
N ASP A 163 17.40 1.00 -3.48
CA ASP A 163 18.53 0.25 -2.89
C ASP A 163 19.73 1.16 -2.69
N GLU A 164 20.02 2.02 -3.67
CA GLU A 164 21.14 2.96 -3.63
C GLU A 164 20.75 4.37 -4.07
N ILE A 165 21.44 5.35 -3.49
CA ILE A 165 21.29 6.78 -3.80
C ILE A 165 22.64 7.32 -4.24
N VAL A 166 22.70 7.84 -5.47
CA VAL A 166 23.88 8.49 -6.04
C VAL A 166 23.56 9.96 -6.29
N LEU A 167 24.28 10.85 -5.60
CA LEU A 167 24.10 12.30 -5.70
C LEU A 167 25.12 12.92 -6.67
N ILE A 168 24.68 13.82 -7.53
CA ILE A 168 25.59 14.57 -8.39
C ILE A 168 26.39 15.62 -7.59
N ASP A 169 27.71 15.68 -7.78
CA ASP A 169 28.62 16.63 -7.11
C ASP A 169 28.82 17.92 -7.93
N ASP A 170 27.76 18.67 -8.13
CA ASP A 170 27.76 19.93 -8.91
C ASP A 170 27.82 21.20 -8.03
N ARG A 171 28.08 21.04 -6.73
CA ARG A 171 28.05 22.08 -5.67
C ARG A 171 26.66 22.67 -5.36
N ALA A 172 25.64 22.40 -6.16
CA ALA A 172 24.28 22.91 -5.99
C ALA A 172 23.33 21.85 -5.41
N SER A 173 23.43 20.62 -5.89
CA SER A 173 22.57 19.49 -5.57
C SER A 173 22.75 19.06 -4.11
N ALA A 174 21.62 18.83 -3.45
CA ALA A 174 21.53 18.50 -2.04
C ALA A 174 20.41 17.48 -1.81
N VAL A 175 20.57 16.67 -0.77
CA VAL A 175 19.47 15.94 -0.14
C VAL A 175 18.97 16.72 1.08
N SER A 176 17.67 16.79 1.32
CA SER A 176 17.10 17.47 2.50
C SER A 176 15.77 16.87 2.94
N LEU A 177 15.45 17.02 4.23
CA LEU A 177 14.12 16.77 4.82
C LEU A 177 13.63 18.04 5.55
N PRO A 178 13.11 19.03 4.80
CA PRO A 178 12.75 20.32 5.36
C PRO A 178 11.33 20.36 5.99
N GLU A 179 10.66 19.23 6.13
CA GLU A 179 9.25 19.15 6.56
C GLU A 179 9.01 19.77 7.94
N VAL A 180 9.89 19.50 8.92
CA VAL A 180 9.74 20.06 10.26
C VAL A 180 9.93 21.58 10.25
N PRO A 181 11.05 22.15 9.75
CA PRO A 181 11.30 23.59 9.81
C PRO A 181 10.42 24.42 8.85
N LEU A 182 10.04 23.88 7.68
CA LEU A 182 9.27 24.64 6.70
C LEU A 182 7.76 24.41 6.79
N LEU A 183 7.33 23.21 7.14
CA LEU A 183 5.93 22.79 7.02
C LEU A 183 5.28 22.47 8.37
N GLY A 184 6.06 22.35 9.44
CA GLY A 184 5.57 21.97 10.75
C GLY A 184 5.02 20.55 10.80
N VAL A 185 5.50 19.65 9.92
CA VAL A 185 5.09 18.25 9.82
C VAL A 185 6.30 17.34 9.71
N LEU A 186 6.10 16.02 9.71
CA LEU A 186 7.19 15.05 9.57
C LEU A 186 7.40 14.66 8.11
N PRO A 187 8.62 14.16 7.77
CA PRO A 187 8.87 13.28 6.63
C PRO A 187 8.07 11.98 6.79
N GLY A 188 6.79 12.05 6.42
CA GLY A 188 5.77 11.05 6.73
C GLY A 188 5.62 9.94 5.69
N THR A 189 6.33 10.01 4.55
CA THR A 189 6.38 8.91 3.56
C THR A 189 7.56 7.96 3.83
N GLY A 190 7.74 7.67 5.12
CA GLY A 190 8.75 6.75 5.64
C GLY A 190 10.14 7.36 5.81
N GLY A 191 10.31 8.67 5.59
CA GLY A 191 11.61 9.35 5.60
C GLY A 191 12.37 9.18 6.91
N LEU A 192 11.74 9.50 8.05
CA LEU A 192 12.38 9.35 9.36
C LEU A 192 12.75 7.89 9.64
N THR A 193 11.85 6.96 9.34
CA THR A 193 12.06 5.54 9.59
C THR A 193 13.19 4.98 8.71
N ARG A 194 13.24 5.33 7.41
CA ARG A 194 14.32 4.89 6.52
C ARG A 194 15.67 5.51 6.88
N ILE A 195 15.71 6.75 7.34
CA ILE A 195 16.96 7.36 7.83
C ILE A 195 17.55 6.56 9.00
N THR A 196 16.73 6.14 9.97
CA THR A 196 17.22 5.42 11.14
C THR A 196 17.39 3.93 10.91
N ASP A 197 16.43 3.28 10.24
CA ASP A 197 16.34 1.82 10.17
C ASP A 197 17.08 1.27 8.94
N LYS A 198 17.07 2.00 7.81
CA LYS A 198 17.72 1.60 6.56
C LYS A 198 19.10 2.23 6.41
N ARG A 199 19.18 3.57 6.42
CA ARG A 199 20.44 4.33 6.21
C ARG A 199 21.38 4.30 7.43
N ARG A 200 20.85 4.00 8.62
CA ARG A 200 21.60 3.96 9.88
C ARG A 200 22.36 5.28 10.13
N VAL A 201 21.71 6.40 9.82
CA VAL A 201 22.21 7.74 10.13
C VAL A 201 22.20 7.89 11.66
N ARG A 202 23.28 8.43 12.22
CA ARG A 202 23.37 8.67 13.67
C ARG A 202 22.26 9.64 14.09
N ARG A 203 21.56 9.34 15.20
CA ARG A 203 20.32 10.03 15.58
C ARG A 203 20.45 11.56 15.67
N ASP A 204 21.54 12.06 16.22
CA ASP A 204 21.84 13.49 16.33
C ASP A 204 22.10 14.16 14.98
N LEU A 205 22.76 13.47 14.04
CA LEU A 205 22.91 13.95 12.67
C LEU A 205 21.58 13.94 11.92
N ALA A 206 20.74 12.93 12.17
CA ALA A 206 19.38 12.88 11.64
C ALA A 206 18.53 14.04 12.16
N ASP A 207 18.67 14.41 13.42
CA ASP A 207 17.99 15.58 14.01
C ASP A 207 18.42 16.89 13.32
N ILE A 208 19.72 17.13 13.18
CA ILE A 208 20.26 18.29 12.42
C ILE A 208 19.71 18.29 10.98
N PHE A 209 19.73 17.12 10.33
CA PHE A 209 19.27 16.98 8.95
C PHE A 209 17.77 17.28 8.79
N CYS A 210 16.93 16.85 9.74
CA CYS A 210 15.49 17.05 9.69
C CYS A 210 15.04 18.43 10.23
N THR A 211 15.94 19.21 10.81
CA THR A 211 15.66 20.55 11.36
C THR A 211 16.33 21.68 10.57
N THR A 212 17.02 21.35 9.46
CA THR A 212 17.71 22.30 8.58
C THR A 212 17.13 22.24 7.16
N ALA A 213 16.71 23.38 6.60
CA ALA A 213 16.05 23.42 5.30
C ALA A 213 17.01 23.27 4.10
N GLU A 214 18.26 23.73 4.26
CA GLU A 214 19.26 23.82 3.19
C GLU A 214 19.81 22.45 2.74
N GLY A 215 19.65 21.42 3.57
CA GLY A 215 20.11 20.07 3.28
C GLY A 215 21.62 19.84 3.38
N VAL A 216 22.05 18.69 2.88
CA VAL A 216 23.44 18.23 2.90
C VAL A 216 23.87 17.86 1.48
N ARG A 217 25.11 18.26 1.12
CA ARG A 217 25.68 18.12 -0.23
C ARG A 217 27.00 17.37 -0.18
N GLY A 218 27.43 16.88 -1.34
CA GLY A 218 28.80 16.40 -1.57
C GLY A 218 29.24 15.33 -0.59
N ALA A 219 30.54 15.28 -0.30
CA ALA A 219 31.16 14.29 0.58
C ALA A 219 30.47 14.16 1.96
N ARG A 220 29.96 15.26 2.53
CA ARG A 220 29.25 15.25 3.81
C ARG A 220 27.98 14.40 3.77
N ALA A 221 27.26 14.38 2.64
CA ALA A 221 26.05 13.56 2.50
C ALA A 221 26.40 12.06 2.59
N LYS A 222 27.52 11.65 1.98
CA LYS A 222 28.03 10.27 2.07
C LYS A 222 28.55 9.93 3.46
N GLU A 223 29.34 10.82 4.06
CA GLU A 223 29.87 10.66 5.42
C GLU A 223 28.76 10.45 6.44
N TRP A 224 27.65 11.18 6.30
CA TRP A 224 26.48 11.06 7.17
C TRP A 224 25.56 9.88 6.82
N ARG A 225 25.91 9.08 5.80
CA ARG A 225 25.14 7.93 5.27
C ARG A 225 23.81 8.31 4.61
N LEU A 226 23.64 9.58 4.25
CA LEU A 226 22.44 10.04 3.54
C LEU A 226 22.41 9.56 2.09
N VAL A 227 23.58 9.41 1.46
CA VAL A 227 23.72 8.85 0.12
C VAL A 227 24.83 7.82 0.10
N ASP A 228 24.83 6.94 -0.90
CA ASP A 228 25.84 5.89 -1.05
C ASP A 228 27.07 6.43 -1.79
N GLU A 229 26.84 7.18 -2.85
CA GLU A 229 27.91 7.76 -3.67
C GLU A 229 27.63 9.21 -4.05
N VAL A 230 28.73 9.94 -4.30
CA VAL A 230 28.68 11.32 -4.80
C VAL A 230 29.64 11.42 -5.98
N VAL A 231 29.12 11.79 -7.15
CA VAL A 231 29.85 11.67 -8.41
C VAL A 231 29.85 12.97 -9.18
N LYS A 232 31.03 13.36 -9.70
CA LYS A 232 31.18 14.59 -10.48
C LYS A 232 30.31 14.59 -11.73
N PRO A 233 29.81 15.75 -12.19
CA PRO A 233 28.89 15.84 -13.33
C PRO A 233 29.38 15.13 -14.60
N GLN A 234 30.67 15.23 -14.91
CA GLN A 234 31.26 14.65 -16.12
C GLN A 234 31.29 13.11 -16.10
N GLN A 235 31.15 12.49 -14.92
CA GLN A 235 31.22 11.04 -14.71
C GLN A 235 29.87 10.45 -14.31
N PHE A 236 28.90 11.27 -13.91
CA PHE A 236 27.64 10.85 -13.30
C PHE A 236 26.88 9.84 -14.16
N ALA A 237 26.60 10.16 -15.42
CA ALA A 237 25.85 9.26 -16.31
C ALA A 237 26.55 7.91 -16.54
N ALA A 238 27.88 7.93 -16.74
CA ALA A 238 28.66 6.72 -16.92
C ALA A 238 28.67 5.84 -15.66
N HIS A 239 28.80 6.47 -14.48
CA HIS A 239 28.76 5.78 -13.20
C HIS A 239 27.39 5.14 -12.94
N ILE A 240 26.30 5.87 -13.14
CA ILE A 240 24.93 5.31 -12.98
C ILE A 240 24.73 4.10 -13.89
N ARG A 241 25.12 4.20 -15.17
CA ARG A 241 25.01 3.10 -16.12
C ARG A 241 25.81 1.89 -15.68
N GLN A 242 27.07 2.09 -15.26
CA GLN A 242 27.91 1.01 -14.77
C GLN A 242 27.30 0.36 -13.53
N ARG A 243 26.85 1.17 -12.56
CA ARG A 243 26.28 0.65 -11.31
C ARG A 243 24.97 -0.11 -11.53
N ALA A 244 24.12 0.37 -12.44
CA ALA A 244 22.90 -0.32 -12.83
C ALA A 244 23.21 -1.72 -13.41
N LEU A 245 24.22 -1.82 -14.28
CA LEU A 245 24.67 -3.11 -14.84
C LEU A 245 25.26 -4.04 -13.76
N GLU A 246 26.02 -3.50 -12.81
CA GLU A 246 26.55 -4.28 -11.68
C GLU A 246 25.44 -4.84 -10.80
N LEU A 247 24.44 -4.04 -10.43
CA LEU A 247 23.29 -4.51 -9.66
C LEU A 247 22.43 -5.50 -10.45
N ALA A 248 22.28 -5.29 -11.76
CA ALA A 248 21.57 -6.21 -12.63
C ALA A 248 22.24 -7.60 -12.70
N ALA A 249 23.56 -7.70 -12.54
CA ALA A 249 24.28 -8.97 -12.61
C ALA A 249 23.91 -9.95 -11.48
N ALA A 250 23.39 -9.45 -10.34
CA ALA A 250 22.98 -10.26 -9.20
C ALA A 250 21.54 -10.82 -9.31
N SER A 251 20.79 -10.42 -10.33
CA SER A 251 19.40 -10.83 -10.52
C SER A 251 19.28 -12.16 -11.26
N ASP A 252 18.28 -12.95 -10.86
CA ASP A 252 17.89 -14.21 -11.48
C ASP A 252 16.76 -14.06 -12.52
N ARG A 253 16.26 -12.84 -12.76
CA ARG A 253 15.20 -12.61 -13.75
C ARG A 253 15.67 -13.02 -15.15
N PRO A 254 14.82 -13.68 -15.97
CA PRO A 254 15.24 -14.25 -17.24
C PRO A 254 15.51 -13.17 -18.30
N GLN A 255 16.59 -13.33 -19.06
CA GLN A 255 16.98 -12.36 -20.10
C GLN A 255 16.10 -12.43 -21.36
N ALA A 256 15.57 -13.61 -21.70
CA ALA A 256 14.90 -13.89 -22.97
C ALA A 256 13.41 -14.26 -22.83
N ALA A 257 12.82 -14.07 -21.65
CA ALA A 257 11.39 -14.30 -21.48
C ALA A 257 10.58 -13.16 -22.13
N LYS A 258 9.36 -13.47 -22.57
CA LYS A 258 8.41 -12.46 -23.02
C LYS A 258 7.65 -11.92 -21.82
N GLY A 259 7.51 -10.59 -21.74
CA GLY A 259 6.68 -9.96 -20.72
C GLY A 259 5.20 -10.29 -20.84
N ILE A 260 4.51 -10.16 -19.70
CA ILE A 260 3.06 -10.36 -19.57
C ILE A 260 2.40 -8.99 -19.52
N ALA A 261 1.74 -8.62 -20.63
CA ALA A 261 1.02 -7.35 -20.75
C ALA A 261 -0.10 -7.26 -19.70
N LEU A 262 -0.10 -6.20 -18.89
CA LEU A 262 -1.17 -5.94 -17.93
C LEU A 262 -2.32 -5.21 -18.65
N THR A 263 -3.27 -6.00 -19.16
CA THR A 263 -4.45 -5.49 -19.87
C THR A 263 -5.32 -4.59 -18.99
N PRO A 264 -6.04 -3.60 -19.55
CA PRO A 264 -6.94 -2.74 -18.78
C PRO A 264 -7.94 -3.53 -17.92
N LEU A 265 -8.28 -3.01 -16.74
CA LEU A 265 -9.28 -3.61 -15.86
C LEU A 265 -10.68 -3.45 -16.44
N ALA A 266 -11.46 -4.52 -16.48
CA ALA A 266 -12.87 -4.51 -16.90
C ALA A 266 -13.81 -4.09 -15.76
N ARG A 267 -13.55 -2.91 -15.16
CA ARG A 267 -14.36 -2.39 -14.05
C ARG A 267 -15.65 -1.75 -14.55
N ARG A 268 -16.80 -2.17 -14.00
CA ARG A 268 -18.07 -1.43 -14.09
C ARG A 268 -18.35 -0.74 -12.76
N ILE A 269 -18.77 0.51 -12.82
CA ILE A 269 -19.20 1.29 -11.66
C ILE A 269 -20.67 1.66 -11.86
N ASP A 270 -21.50 1.40 -10.86
CA ASP A 270 -22.89 1.83 -10.83
C ASP A 270 -23.29 2.29 -9.42
N ALA A 271 -24.58 2.51 -9.17
CA ALA A 271 -25.06 3.01 -7.88
C ALA A 271 -24.87 1.99 -6.74
N ALA A 272 -24.81 0.68 -7.06
CA ALA A 272 -24.64 -0.37 -6.07
C ALA A 272 -23.17 -0.56 -5.68
N GLY A 273 -22.22 -0.31 -6.58
CA GLY A 273 -20.80 -0.28 -6.23
C GLY A 273 -19.85 -0.55 -7.39
N TYR A 274 -18.87 -1.41 -7.16
CA TYR A 274 -17.75 -1.68 -8.07
C TYR A 274 -17.75 -3.15 -8.48
N HIS A 275 -17.83 -3.41 -9.78
CA HIS A 275 -18.04 -4.76 -10.31
C HIS A 275 -16.91 -5.15 -11.27
N TYR A 276 -16.35 -6.33 -11.04
CA TYR A 276 -15.27 -6.94 -11.81
C TYR A 276 -15.60 -8.42 -12.09
N ASP A 277 -14.70 -9.16 -12.73
CA ASP A 277 -14.94 -10.56 -13.09
C ASP A 277 -14.76 -11.51 -11.90
N CYS A 278 -13.72 -11.28 -11.10
CA CYS A 278 -13.35 -12.02 -9.90
C CYS A 278 -13.83 -11.33 -8.62
N VAL A 279 -13.94 -10.00 -8.60
CA VAL A 279 -14.34 -9.22 -7.41
C VAL A 279 -15.67 -8.50 -7.64
N ASP A 280 -16.52 -8.50 -6.62
CA ASP A 280 -17.77 -7.73 -6.61
C ASP A 280 -17.85 -6.94 -5.31
N VAL A 281 -18.12 -5.64 -5.40
CA VAL A 281 -18.28 -4.74 -4.25
C VAL A 281 -19.68 -4.14 -4.29
N VAL A 282 -20.49 -4.49 -3.30
CA VAL A 282 -21.82 -3.90 -3.09
C VAL A 282 -21.78 -3.00 -1.85
N ILE A 283 -22.20 -1.75 -2.00
CA ILE A 283 -22.15 -0.73 -0.96
C ILE A 283 -23.56 -0.46 -0.46
N ASP A 284 -23.77 -0.72 0.83
CA ASP A 284 -24.94 -0.25 1.56
C ASP A 284 -24.57 1.04 2.29
N ARG A 285 -25.05 2.17 1.76
CA ARG A 285 -24.74 3.50 2.30
C ARG A 285 -25.51 3.80 3.58
N GLU A 286 -26.70 3.22 3.74
CA GLU A 286 -27.51 3.40 4.94
C GLU A 286 -26.87 2.64 6.11
N ALA A 287 -26.47 1.39 5.87
CA ALA A 287 -25.79 0.56 6.85
C ALA A 287 -24.30 0.91 7.03
N ARG A 288 -23.74 1.77 6.16
CA ARG A 288 -22.31 2.14 6.09
C ARG A 288 -21.38 0.94 5.92
N GLN A 289 -21.79 0.01 5.07
CA GLN A 289 -21.12 -1.27 4.83
C GLN A 289 -20.75 -1.45 3.36
N ALA A 290 -19.63 -2.12 3.08
CA ALA A 290 -19.30 -2.63 1.76
C ALA A 290 -19.12 -4.14 1.84
N THR A 291 -19.83 -4.89 1.01
CA THR A 291 -19.61 -6.34 0.85
C THR A 291 -18.68 -6.57 -0.32
N ILE A 292 -17.48 -7.07 -0.04
CA ILE A 292 -16.47 -7.48 -1.02
C ILE A 292 -16.57 -9.01 -1.17
N THR A 293 -17.09 -9.46 -2.32
CA THR A 293 -17.19 -10.89 -2.65
C THR A 293 -16.11 -11.27 -3.66
N VAL A 294 -15.22 -12.18 -3.27
CA VAL A 294 -14.14 -12.67 -4.14
C VAL A 294 -14.47 -14.06 -4.69
N SER A 295 -14.39 -14.21 -6.01
CA SER A 295 -14.76 -15.42 -6.73
C SER A 295 -13.54 -16.33 -6.94
N ALA A 296 -13.70 -17.62 -6.66
CA ALA A 296 -12.76 -18.66 -7.06
C ALA A 296 -12.59 -18.75 -8.60
N PRO A 297 -11.55 -19.43 -9.11
CA PRO A 297 -11.45 -19.74 -10.53
C PRO A 297 -12.73 -20.44 -11.03
N ARG A 298 -13.29 -19.97 -12.14
CA ARG A 298 -14.45 -20.61 -12.78
C ARG A 298 -14.05 -21.86 -13.57
N GLU A 299 -12.84 -21.82 -14.12
CA GLU A 299 -12.25 -22.90 -14.90
C GLU A 299 -11.21 -23.65 -14.06
N ALA A 300 -10.88 -24.87 -14.48
CA ALA A 300 -9.81 -25.63 -13.85
C ALA A 300 -8.49 -24.84 -13.98
N PRO A 301 -7.72 -24.68 -12.88
CA PRO A 301 -6.48 -23.95 -12.96
C PRO A 301 -5.48 -24.67 -13.87
N PRO A 302 -4.62 -23.92 -14.60
CA PRO A 302 -3.61 -24.49 -15.48
C PRO A 302 -2.64 -25.39 -14.69
N GLN A 303 -2.18 -26.47 -15.32
CA GLN A 303 -1.29 -27.45 -14.68
C GLN A 303 0.17 -27.28 -15.11
N SER A 304 0.46 -26.50 -16.15
CA SER A 304 1.82 -26.27 -16.61
C SER A 304 2.18 -24.79 -16.70
N LEU A 305 3.47 -24.50 -16.56
CA LEU A 305 4.00 -23.14 -16.70
C LEU A 305 3.68 -22.50 -18.08
N ALA A 306 3.62 -23.31 -19.13
CA ALA A 306 3.27 -22.84 -20.47
C ALA A 306 1.82 -22.34 -20.54
N GLU A 307 0.88 -23.08 -19.93
CA GLU A 307 -0.53 -22.66 -19.83
C GLU A 307 -0.69 -21.41 -18.95
N ILE A 308 0.02 -21.35 -17.82
CA ILE A 308 0.04 -20.17 -16.94
C ILE A 308 0.52 -18.93 -17.70
N THR A 309 1.64 -19.04 -18.40
CA THR A 309 2.22 -17.95 -19.18
C THR A 309 1.30 -17.53 -20.33
N ALA A 310 0.60 -18.48 -20.96
CA ALA A 310 -0.34 -18.21 -22.04
C ALA A 310 -1.58 -17.43 -21.55
N LEU A 311 -2.07 -17.72 -20.35
CA LEU A 311 -3.16 -16.95 -19.72
C LEU A 311 -2.72 -15.52 -19.36
N GLY A 312 -1.45 -15.33 -18.96
CA GLY A 312 -0.89 -14.02 -18.66
C GLY A 312 -1.72 -13.25 -17.63
N ALA A 313 -2.19 -12.04 -17.99
CA ALA A 313 -3.00 -11.20 -17.10
C ALA A 313 -4.38 -11.80 -16.77
N ASP A 314 -4.88 -12.76 -17.55
CA ASP A 314 -6.13 -13.46 -17.31
C ASP A 314 -5.95 -14.70 -16.40
N TRP A 315 -4.72 -15.05 -16.03
CA TRP A 315 -4.50 -16.09 -15.04
C TRP A 315 -5.12 -15.66 -13.70
N TRP A 316 -6.03 -16.48 -13.16
CA TRP A 316 -6.90 -16.11 -12.05
C TRP A 316 -6.19 -15.45 -10.85
N PRO A 317 -5.07 -15.96 -10.32
CA PRO A 317 -4.43 -15.33 -9.16
C PRO A 317 -3.98 -13.90 -9.46
N LEU A 318 -3.46 -13.62 -10.67
CA LEU A 318 -3.08 -12.28 -11.07
C LEU A 318 -4.29 -11.39 -11.31
N LYS A 319 -5.27 -11.87 -12.08
CA LYS A 319 -6.50 -11.13 -12.39
C LYS A 319 -7.24 -10.73 -11.11
N MET A 320 -7.47 -11.70 -10.23
CA MET A 320 -8.11 -11.49 -8.93
C MET A 320 -7.32 -10.49 -8.07
N ALA A 321 -6.00 -10.62 -7.98
CA ALA A 321 -5.20 -9.69 -7.19
C ALA A 321 -5.28 -8.24 -7.71
N ARG A 322 -5.27 -8.04 -9.03
CA ARG A 322 -5.38 -6.71 -9.64
C ARG A 322 -6.75 -6.08 -9.40
N GLU A 323 -7.82 -6.86 -9.58
CA GLU A 323 -9.19 -6.39 -9.33
C GLU A 323 -9.43 -6.09 -7.84
N LEU A 324 -8.87 -6.92 -6.95
CA LEU A 324 -8.97 -6.71 -5.50
C LEU A 324 -8.18 -5.48 -5.04
N ASP A 325 -6.97 -5.26 -5.57
CA ASP A 325 -6.17 -4.06 -5.26
C ASP A 325 -6.94 -2.79 -5.66
N ASP A 326 -7.49 -2.78 -6.87
CA ASP A 326 -8.28 -1.66 -7.37
C ASP A 326 -9.53 -1.42 -6.52
N ALA A 327 -10.29 -2.47 -6.18
CA ALA A 327 -11.45 -2.38 -5.29
C ALA A 327 -11.10 -1.79 -3.91
N ILE A 328 -9.99 -2.23 -3.30
CA ILE A 328 -9.50 -1.71 -2.01
C ILE A 328 -9.16 -0.22 -2.12
N LEU A 329 -8.45 0.17 -3.19
CA LEU A 329 -8.02 1.57 -3.40
C LEU A 329 -9.21 2.49 -3.71
N MET A 330 -10.19 2.01 -4.48
CA MET A 330 -11.44 2.69 -4.77
C MET A 330 -12.23 2.96 -3.48
N LEU A 331 -12.48 1.92 -2.67
CA LEU A 331 -13.21 2.06 -1.40
C LEU A 331 -12.48 2.97 -0.40
N ARG A 332 -11.15 2.83 -0.26
CA ARG A 332 -10.35 3.68 0.65
C ARG A 332 -10.47 5.16 0.33
N THR A 333 -10.47 5.50 -0.95
CA THR A 333 -10.33 6.88 -1.42
C THR A 333 -11.68 7.56 -1.60
N ASN A 334 -12.67 6.83 -2.12
CA ASN A 334 -13.93 7.41 -2.57
C ASN A 334 -15.07 7.20 -1.56
N ASP A 335 -15.02 6.15 -0.73
CA ASP A 335 -16.10 5.79 0.20
C ASP A 335 -15.63 5.91 1.66
N LEU A 336 -15.47 7.14 2.12
CA LEU A 336 -14.92 7.45 3.46
C LEU A 336 -15.87 7.09 4.61
N GLU A 337 -17.18 7.16 4.38
CA GLU A 337 -18.22 6.88 5.39
C GLU A 337 -18.58 5.40 5.50
N ILE A 338 -18.12 4.59 4.54
CA ILE A 338 -18.35 3.15 4.51
C ILE A 338 -17.27 2.48 5.36
N GLY A 339 -17.52 2.45 6.67
CA GLY A 339 -16.55 2.11 7.71
C GLY A 339 -16.31 0.61 7.91
N VAL A 340 -17.24 -0.24 7.48
CA VAL A 340 -17.19 -1.70 7.69
C VAL A 340 -17.14 -2.42 6.35
N TRP A 341 -16.17 -3.31 6.17
CA TRP A 341 -16.06 -4.17 5.00
C TRP A 341 -16.38 -5.62 5.37
N LEU A 342 -17.41 -6.16 4.74
CA LEU A 342 -17.77 -7.57 4.80
C LEU A 342 -16.99 -8.32 3.71
N LEU A 343 -16.21 -9.31 4.12
CA LEU A 343 -15.42 -10.15 3.23
C LEU A 343 -16.17 -11.47 3.03
N LYS A 344 -16.52 -11.76 1.77
CA LYS A 344 -17.19 -12.99 1.35
C LYS A 344 -16.42 -13.64 0.21
N THR A 345 -16.64 -14.93 0.01
CA THR A 345 -16.08 -15.68 -1.12
C THR A 345 -17.16 -16.53 -1.77
N ARG A 346 -17.00 -16.86 -3.06
CA ARG A 346 -17.91 -17.76 -3.79
C ARG A 346 -17.18 -18.65 -4.79
N GLY A 347 -17.68 -19.87 -4.96
CA GLY A 347 -17.17 -20.82 -5.95
C GLY A 347 -16.52 -22.07 -5.33
N SER A 348 -15.52 -22.64 -6.00
CA SER A 348 -14.94 -23.92 -5.60
C SER A 348 -13.67 -23.77 -4.75
N ALA A 349 -13.74 -24.21 -3.48
CA ALA A 349 -12.56 -24.31 -2.61
C ALA A 349 -11.46 -25.21 -3.19
N ALA A 350 -11.85 -26.27 -3.92
CA ALA A 350 -10.89 -27.15 -4.60
C ALA A 350 -10.15 -26.44 -5.73
N ALA A 351 -10.84 -25.57 -6.49
CA ALA A 351 -10.21 -24.78 -7.54
C ALA A 351 -9.20 -23.77 -6.98
N VAL A 352 -9.52 -23.13 -5.85
CA VAL A 352 -8.58 -22.22 -5.16
C VAL A 352 -7.35 -22.98 -4.69
N ARG A 353 -7.52 -24.16 -4.06
CA ARG A 353 -6.39 -24.99 -3.62
C ARG A 353 -5.51 -25.48 -4.77
N ALA A 354 -6.10 -25.78 -5.92
CA ALA A 354 -5.34 -26.16 -7.09
C ALA A 354 -4.56 -24.97 -7.69
N ALA A 355 -5.12 -23.74 -7.64
CA ALA A 355 -4.37 -22.53 -7.98
C ALA A 355 -3.20 -22.28 -7.01
N ASP A 356 -3.40 -22.48 -5.70
CA ASP A 356 -2.33 -22.41 -4.69
C ASP A 356 -1.23 -23.45 -4.93
N ALA A 357 -1.60 -24.68 -5.29
CA ALA A 357 -0.64 -25.73 -5.60
C ALA A 357 0.24 -25.32 -6.80
N SER A 358 -0.35 -24.73 -7.84
CA SER A 358 0.37 -24.20 -9.00
C SER A 358 1.33 -23.05 -8.63
N LEU A 359 0.89 -22.12 -7.77
CA LEU A 359 1.75 -21.05 -7.24
C LEU A 359 2.95 -21.61 -6.46
N ALA A 360 2.73 -22.63 -5.63
CA ALA A 360 3.79 -23.26 -4.84
C ALA A 360 4.77 -24.05 -5.72
N GLU A 361 4.25 -24.89 -6.61
CA GLU A 361 5.02 -25.76 -7.51
C GLU A 361 5.95 -24.94 -8.43
N HIS A 362 5.46 -23.82 -8.96
CA HIS A 362 6.20 -22.98 -9.90
C HIS A 362 6.78 -21.71 -9.27
N SER A 363 6.92 -21.66 -7.94
CA SER A 363 7.37 -20.48 -7.19
C SER A 363 8.76 -19.93 -7.58
N ALA A 364 9.60 -20.75 -8.22
CA ALA A 364 10.90 -20.33 -8.75
C ALA A 364 10.80 -19.57 -10.09
N ASP A 365 9.71 -19.71 -10.83
CA ASP A 365 9.49 -18.98 -12.08
C ASP A 365 9.23 -17.49 -11.80
N TRP A 366 9.80 -16.63 -12.65
CA TRP A 366 9.73 -15.18 -12.46
C TRP A 366 8.29 -14.65 -12.49
N PHE A 367 7.44 -15.15 -13.38
CA PHE A 367 6.08 -14.64 -13.54
C PHE A 367 5.22 -15.09 -12.37
N VAL A 368 5.30 -16.37 -12.01
CA VAL A 368 4.61 -16.93 -10.84
C VAL A 368 5.02 -16.20 -9.56
N ARG A 369 6.33 -15.95 -9.38
CA ARG A 369 6.85 -15.18 -8.25
C ARG A 369 6.35 -13.74 -8.21
N GLU A 370 6.25 -13.07 -9.35
CA GLU A 370 5.66 -11.71 -9.42
C GLU A 370 4.17 -11.71 -9.08
N VAL A 371 3.42 -12.74 -9.48
CA VAL A 371 2.01 -12.90 -9.13
C VAL A 371 1.85 -13.13 -7.62
N THR A 372 2.67 -13.99 -7.02
CA THR A 372 2.73 -14.13 -5.54
C THR A 372 3.08 -12.79 -4.88
N GLY A 373 3.98 -12.01 -5.46
CA GLY A 373 4.31 -10.66 -5.01
C GLY A 373 3.13 -9.69 -5.08
N MET A 374 2.36 -9.72 -6.16
CA MET A 374 1.14 -8.91 -6.29
C MET A 374 0.12 -9.28 -5.22
N LEU A 375 -0.17 -10.57 -5.03
CA LEU A 375 -1.06 -11.06 -3.98
C LEU A 375 -0.59 -10.62 -2.59
N ARG A 376 0.69 -10.78 -2.27
CA ARG A 376 1.28 -10.36 -0.99
C ARG A 376 1.05 -8.87 -0.73
N ARG A 377 1.39 -8.01 -1.70
CA ARG A 377 1.25 -6.55 -1.55
C ARG A 377 -0.22 -6.12 -1.44
N THR A 378 -1.11 -6.70 -2.25
CA THR A 378 -2.55 -6.40 -2.22
C THR A 378 -3.19 -6.83 -0.90
N LEU A 379 -2.92 -8.05 -0.43
CA LEU A 379 -3.44 -8.52 0.85
C LEU A 379 -2.91 -7.69 2.02
N ALA A 380 -1.64 -7.29 2.00
CA ALA A 380 -1.06 -6.42 3.03
C ALA A 380 -1.77 -5.05 3.15
N ARG A 381 -2.45 -4.58 2.09
CA ARG A 381 -3.28 -3.36 2.18
C ARG A 381 -4.52 -3.58 3.05
N LEU A 382 -5.09 -4.79 3.13
CA LEU A 382 -6.24 -5.03 4.00
C LEU A 382 -5.89 -4.68 5.44
N ASP A 383 -4.76 -5.17 5.95
CA ASP A 383 -4.39 -5.05 7.37
C ASP A 383 -4.17 -3.58 7.80
N VAL A 384 -3.62 -2.73 6.92
CA VAL A 384 -3.39 -1.28 7.18
C VAL A 384 -4.54 -0.38 6.71
N SER A 385 -5.65 -0.96 6.25
CA SER A 385 -6.87 -0.21 5.94
C SER A 385 -7.54 0.30 7.22
N SER A 386 -7.94 1.57 7.22
CA SER A 386 -8.65 2.20 8.34
C SER A 386 -10.15 1.93 8.21
N ARG A 387 -10.50 0.66 8.26
CA ARG A 387 -11.85 0.09 8.11
C ARG A 387 -11.94 -1.16 8.95
N SER A 388 -13.06 -1.37 9.61
CA SER A 388 -13.33 -2.65 10.27
C SER A 388 -13.53 -3.73 9.21
N LEU A 389 -12.91 -4.89 9.40
CA LEU A 389 -12.96 -6.03 8.49
C LEU A 389 -13.70 -7.18 9.16
N VAL A 390 -14.74 -7.70 8.51
CA VAL A 390 -15.52 -8.84 9.02
C VAL A 390 -15.62 -9.89 7.93
N ALA A 391 -15.20 -11.12 8.21
CA ALA A 391 -15.41 -12.24 7.30
C ALA A 391 -16.65 -13.05 7.67
N LEU A 392 -17.50 -13.31 6.68
CA LEU A 392 -18.72 -14.10 6.82
C LEU A 392 -18.59 -15.37 5.97
N ILE A 393 -18.45 -16.51 6.64
CA ILE A 393 -18.24 -17.81 6.03
C ILE A 393 -19.55 -18.59 6.06
N GLU A 394 -20.27 -18.48 4.95
CA GLU A 394 -21.59 -19.09 4.72
C GLU A 394 -21.48 -20.37 3.89
N PRO A 395 -22.55 -21.18 3.80
CA PRO A 395 -22.61 -22.28 2.84
C PRO A 395 -22.31 -21.79 1.41
N HIS A 396 -21.65 -22.64 0.62
CA HIS A 396 -21.18 -22.32 -0.74
C HIS A 396 -20.09 -21.23 -0.87
N SER A 397 -19.61 -20.68 0.25
CA SER A 397 -18.36 -19.91 0.26
C SER A 397 -17.15 -20.82 0.00
N CYS A 398 -16.01 -20.21 -0.33
CA CYS A 398 -14.78 -20.92 -0.68
C CYS A 398 -13.55 -20.27 -0.03
N PHE A 399 -13.62 -20.06 1.28
CA PHE A 399 -12.49 -19.61 2.10
C PHE A 399 -11.43 -20.73 2.21
N ALA A 400 -10.65 -20.88 1.15
CA ALA A 400 -9.62 -21.89 1.03
C ALA A 400 -8.30 -21.28 0.58
N GLY A 401 -7.18 -21.72 1.13
CA GLY A 401 -5.85 -21.32 0.68
C GLY A 401 -5.69 -19.80 0.63
N THR A 402 -5.28 -19.26 -0.52
CA THR A 402 -5.16 -17.80 -0.73
C THR A 402 -6.44 -17.02 -0.38
N LEU A 403 -7.65 -17.54 -0.65
CA LEU A 403 -8.88 -16.84 -0.28
C LEU A 403 -9.20 -16.90 1.22
N LEU A 404 -8.62 -17.83 1.97
CA LEU A 404 -8.72 -17.86 3.43
C LEU A 404 -7.99 -16.68 4.07
N GLU A 405 -7.02 -16.05 3.39
CA GLU A 405 -6.35 -14.84 3.89
C GLU A 405 -7.33 -13.69 4.14
N LEU A 406 -8.45 -13.62 3.40
CA LEU A 406 -9.51 -12.64 3.65
C LEU A 406 -10.11 -12.80 5.04
N ALA A 407 -10.36 -14.05 5.47
CA ALA A 407 -10.85 -14.34 6.81
C ALA A 407 -9.78 -14.12 7.88
N LEU A 408 -8.53 -14.47 7.58
CA LEU A 408 -7.42 -14.28 8.51
C LEU A 408 -7.03 -12.80 8.69
N ALA A 409 -7.33 -11.94 7.71
CA ALA A 409 -7.14 -10.49 7.79
C ALA A 409 -8.25 -9.77 8.57
N ALA A 410 -9.40 -10.43 8.75
CA ALA A 410 -10.56 -9.82 9.37
C ALA A 410 -10.38 -9.61 10.87
N ASP A 411 -10.92 -8.51 11.41
CA ASP A 411 -10.99 -8.26 12.86
C ASP A 411 -11.87 -9.30 13.55
N ARG A 412 -12.90 -9.77 12.85
CA ARG A 412 -13.77 -10.87 13.27
C ARG A 412 -14.12 -11.78 12.10
N CYS A 413 -14.19 -13.07 12.38
CA CYS A 413 -14.55 -14.09 11.40
C CYS A 413 -15.67 -14.97 11.96
N TYR A 414 -16.83 -14.95 11.30
CA TYR A 414 -17.99 -15.74 11.68
C TYR A 414 -18.24 -16.83 10.64
N MET A 415 -18.53 -18.05 11.10
CA MET A 415 -18.74 -19.20 10.22
C MET A 415 -20.01 -19.95 10.60
N LEU A 416 -20.94 -20.07 9.66
CA LEU A 416 -22.25 -20.66 9.94
C LEU A 416 -22.08 -22.13 10.35
N LEU A 417 -22.57 -22.46 11.54
CA LEU A 417 -22.66 -23.83 12.02
C LEU A 417 -23.86 -24.51 11.35
N GLY A 418 -23.58 -25.23 10.27
CA GLY A 418 -24.62 -25.96 9.54
C GLY A 418 -25.11 -27.22 10.29
N PRO A 419 -26.30 -27.74 9.93
CA PRO A 419 -26.88 -28.93 10.55
C PRO A 419 -26.00 -30.17 10.32
N VAL A 420 -25.91 -31.03 11.34
CA VAL A 420 -25.13 -32.26 11.27
C VAL A 420 -25.75 -33.24 10.27
N GLY A 421 -24.98 -33.64 9.25
CA GLY A 421 -25.34 -34.77 8.38
C GLY A 421 -25.95 -34.42 7.02
N GLU A 422 -26.12 -33.15 6.67
CA GLU A 422 -26.59 -32.73 5.34
C GLU A 422 -25.43 -32.21 4.46
N PRO A 423 -25.04 -32.93 3.40
CA PRO A 423 -23.98 -32.49 2.49
C PRO A 423 -24.40 -31.24 1.71
N GLY A 424 -23.55 -30.20 1.71
CA GLY A 424 -23.75 -28.99 0.90
C GLY A 424 -24.41 -27.82 1.63
N THR A 425 -24.93 -28.02 2.84
CA THR A 425 -25.48 -26.96 3.71
C THR A 425 -24.48 -26.46 4.75
N VAL A 426 -23.31 -27.09 4.87
CA VAL A 426 -22.29 -26.77 5.86
C VAL A 426 -21.21 -25.85 5.26
N ALA A 427 -20.99 -24.70 5.88
CA ALA A 427 -19.85 -23.83 5.57
C ALA A 427 -18.53 -24.56 5.86
N ARG A 428 -17.52 -24.41 5.00
CA ARG A 428 -16.21 -25.04 5.19
C ARG A 428 -15.06 -24.13 4.82
N ILE A 429 -13.94 -24.27 5.54
CA ILE A 429 -12.67 -23.61 5.24
C ILE A 429 -11.59 -24.64 4.94
N SER A 430 -10.51 -24.21 4.29
CA SER A 430 -9.35 -25.07 4.07
C SER A 430 -8.04 -24.29 4.05
N LEU A 431 -7.04 -24.76 4.78
CA LEU A 431 -5.71 -24.19 4.75
C LEU A 431 -4.90 -24.77 3.58
N SER A 432 -4.01 -23.96 3.03
CA SER A 432 -2.92 -24.37 2.13
C SER A 432 -1.57 -23.97 2.73
N GLU A 433 -0.47 -24.44 2.12
CA GLU A 433 0.88 -24.01 2.50
C GLU A 433 1.09 -22.49 2.35
N MET A 434 0.33 -21.84 1.45
CA MET A 434 0.44 -20.40 1.20
C MET A 434 0.07 -19.56 2.43
N ASN A 435 -0.79 -20.09 3.32
CA ASN A 435 -1.23 -19.38 4.53
C ASN A 435 -0.13 -19.22 5.60
N PHE A 436 1.02 -19.86 5.42
CA PHE A 436 2.10 -19.89 6.40
C PHE A 436 3.37 -19.16 5.93
N GLY A 437 3.19 -18.02 5.26
CA GLY A 437 4.29 -17.09 4.97
C GLY A 437 4.40 -16.59 3.54
N ALA A 438 3.53 -17.01 2.61
CA ALA A 438 3.56 -16.48 1.25
C ALA A 438 3.08 -15.01 1.18
N TYR A 439 2.17 -14.64 2.09
CA TYR A 439 1.49 -13.34 2.11
C TYR A 439 1.59 -12.64 3.47
N PRO A 440 2.81 -12.36 3.96
CA PRO A 440 3.01 -11.78 5.28
C PRO A 440 2.37 -10.39 5.40
N LEU A 441 1.98 -10.02 6.61
CA LEU A 441 1.67 -8.64 6.97
C LEU A 441 2.92 -7.75 6.87
N VAL A 442 2.75 -6.44 7.00
CA VAL A 442 3.86 -5.48 7.01
C VAL A 442 4.86 -5.71 8.15
N ASN A 443 4.49 -6.41 9.23
CA ASN A 443 5.42 -6.84 10.29
C ASN A 443 6.13 -8.18 10.02
N ARG A 444 6.01 -8.71 8.79
CA ARG A 444 6.68 -9.94 8.28
C ARG A 444 6.17 -11.25 8.90
N LEU A 445 5.12 -11.22 9.71
CA LEU A 445 4.42 -12.41 10.16
C LEU A 445 3.40 -12.85 9.11
N SER A 446 3.10 -14.14 9.01
CA SER A 446 1.85 -14.60 8.40
C SER A 446 0.65 -14.20 9.26
N ARG A 447 -0.55 -14.16 8.67
CA ARG A 447 -1.78 -13.84 9.44
C ARG A 447 -2.11 -14.91 10.47
N ILE A 448 -1.69 -16.16 10.24
CA ILE A 448 -1.80 -17.24 11.23
C ILE A 448 -0.88 -16.97 12.44
N GLU A 449 0.38 -16.60 12.20
CA GLU A 449 1.32 -16.27 13.28
C GLU A 449 0.85 -15.06 14.09
N ALA A 450 0.37 -14.00 13.41
CA ALA A 450 -0.17 -12.82 14.06
C ALA A 450 -1.42 -13.15 14.89
N ARG A 451 -2.34 -13.94 14.33
CA ARG A 451 -3.58 -14.38 15.00
C ARG A 451 -3.33 -15.15 16.29
N PHE A 452 -2.31 -16.00 16.31
CA PHE A 452 -1.94 -16.77 17.51
C PHE A 452 -0.84 -16.10 18.35
N CYS A 453 -0.52 -14.82 18.10
CA CYS A 453 0.50 -14.07 18.85
C CYS A 453 1.85 -14.81 18.94
N GLY A 454 2.22 -15.59 17.91
CA GLY A 454 3.45 -16.39 17.88
C GLY A 454 3.42 -17.69 18.70
N GLU A 455 2.27 -18.16 19.19
CA GLU A 455 2.16 -19.41 19.94
C GLU A 455 2.44 -20.63 19.05
N ALA A 456 3.64 -21.19 19.15
CA ALA A 456 4.11 -22.27 18.29
C ALA A 456 3.21 -23.51 18.28
N GLY A 457 2.58 -23.85 19.41
CA GLY A 457 1.66 -24.99 19.52
C GLY A 457 0.40 -24.81 18.67
N ALA A 458 -0.27 -23.66 18.79
CA ALA A 458 -1.45 -23.33 18.00
C ALA A 458 -1.13 -23.24 16.50
N ILE A 459 0.00 -22.62 16.14
CA ILE A 459 0.48 -22.53 14.76
C ILE A 459 0.74 -23.92 14.17
N ALA A 460 1.38 -24.82 14.94
CA ALA A 460 1.63 -26.19 14.50
C ALA A 460 0.34 -27.00 14.33
N LEU A 461 -0.65 -26.82 15.22
CA LEU A 461 -1.97 -27.45 15.09
C LEU A 461 -2.71 -26.96 13.84
N ALA A 462 -2.68 -25.66 13.56
CA ALA A 462 -3.23 -25.09 12.33
C ALA A 462 -2.53 -25.66 11.09
N ARG A 463 -1.19 -25.71 11.10
CA ARG A 463 -0.40 -26.29 10.00
C ARG A 463 -0.71 -27.78 9.79
N GLY A 464 -0.93 -28.54 10.86
CA GLY A 464 -1.36 -29.94 10.79
C GLY A 464 -2.74 -30.15 10.15
N ALA A 465 -3.53 -29.08 9.97
CA ALA A 465 -4.82 -29.11 9.30
C ALA A 465 -4.76 -28.73 7.80
N VAL A 466 -3.58 -28.43 7.24
CA VAL A 466 -3.41 -28.10 5.82
C VAL A 466 -4.02 -29.18 4.93
N GLY A 467 -4.80 -28.74 3.94
CA GLY A 467 -5.43 -29.61 2.95
C GLY A 467 -6.71 -30.32 3.41
N ARG A 468 -7.09 -30.22 4.69
CA ARG A 468 -8.39 -30.70 5.19
C ARG A 468 -9.48 -29.68 4.91
N MET A 469 -10.71 -30.17 4.74
CA MET A 469 -11.91 -29.33 4.74
C MET A 469 -12.46 -29.30 6.15
N LEU A 470 -12.37 -28.15 6.82
CA LEU A 470 -12.77 -27.99 8.21
C LEU A 470 -14.20 -27.44 8.26
N ASP A 471 -15.05 -28.06 9.08
CA ASP A 471 -16.34 -27.46 9.44
C ASP A 471 -16.18 -26.36 10.50
N ALA A 472 -17.28 -25.70 10.86
CA ALA A 472 -17.27 -24.60 11.81
C ALA A 472 -16.76 -25.01 13.20
N GLY A 473 -17.08 -26.23 13.67
CA GLY A 473 -16.64 -26.74 14.96
C GLY A 473 -15.15 -27.08 15.00
N GLU A 474 -14.61 -27.66 13.94
CA GLU A 474 -13.17 -27.87 13.76
C GLU A 474 -12.42 -26.54 13.65
N ALA A 475 -12.91 -25.61 12.83
CA ALA A 475 -12.31 -24.29 12.64
C ALA A 475 -12.26 -23.48 13.94
N LEU A 476 -13.35 -23.52 14.73
CA LEU A 476 -13.42 -22.85 16.03
C LEU A 476 -12.44 -23.46 17.04
N ARG A 477 -12.38 -24.81 17.12
CA ARG A 477 -11.43 -25.51 18.03
C ARG A 477 -9.96 -25.24 17.68
N LEU A 478 -9.65 -25.11 16.39
CA LEU A 478 -8.32 -24.71 15.92
C LEU A 478 -8.07 -23.20 16.06
N GLY A 479 -9.06 -22.43 16.50
CA GLY A 479 -8.97 -20.99 16.65
C GLY A 479 -8.87 -20.22 15.34
N LEU A 480 -9.25 -20.81 14.20
CA LEU A 480 -9.15 -20.18 12.87
C LEU A 480 -10.28 -19.18 12.58
N ILE A 481 -11.36 -19.23 13.34
CA ILE A 481 -12.51 -18.33 13.27
C ILE A 481 -12.80 -17.74 14.66
N THR A 482 -13.57 -16.65 14.71
CA THR A 482 -13.96 -15.98 15.96
C THR A 482 -15.14 -16.68 16.63
N ALA A 483 -16.19 -17.01 15.87
CA ALA A 483 -17.40 -17.65 16.38
C ALA A 483 -18.11 -18.48 15.30
N ALA A 484 -18.92 -19.44 15.75
CA ALA A 484 -19.70 -20.33 14.90
C ALA A 484 -21.19 -20.36 15.30
N PRO A 485 -21.97 -19.29 15.03
CA PRO A 485 -23.40 -19.29 15.31
C PRO A 485 -24.13 -20.31 14.44
N ASP A 486 -25.19 -20.91 14.99
CA ASP A 486 -26.09 -21.77 14.21
C ASP A 486 -27.08 -20.92 13.38
N GLU A 487 -27.92 -21.58 12.60
CA GLU A 487 -28.91 -20.93 11.73
C GLU A 487 -29.94 -20.08 12.48
N LEU A 488 -30.21 -20.38 13.75
CA LEU A 488 -31.18 -19.63 14.56
C LEU A 488 -30.57 -18.32 15.07
N ASP A 489 -29.29 -18.35 15.42
CA ASP A 489 -28.59 -17.20 15.99
C ASP A 489 -27.89 -16.32 14.94
N TRP A 490 -27.57 -16.86 13.75
CA TRP A 490 -26.76 -16.19 12.72
C TRP A 490 -27.25 -14.78 12.37
N ASP A 491 -28.48 -14.64 11.88
CA ASP A 491 -28.99 -13.34 11.42
C ASP A 491 -29.05 -12.31 12.56
N GLY A 492 -29.40 -12.76 13.77
CA GLY A 492 -29.45 -11.91 14.95
C GLY A 492 -28.07 -11.43 15.37
N GLU A 493 -27.12 -12.34 15.55
CA GLU A 493 -25.78 -12.04 16.05
C GLU A 493 -24.98 -11.19 15.04
N ILE A 494 -25.01 -11.55 13.76
CA ILE A 494 -24.30 -10.80 12.71
C ILE A 494 -24.87 -9.39 12.61
N ARG A 495 -26.20 -9.23 12.56
CA ARG A 495 -26.84 -7.92 12.48
C ARG A 495 -26.47 -7.04 13.67
N VAL A 496 -26.59 -7.54 14.89
CA VAL A 496 -26.25 -6.80 16.11
C VAL A 496 -24.78 -6.38 16.08
N MET A 497 -23.86 -7.29 15.73
CA MET A 497 -22.43 -6.96 15.63
C MET A 497 -22.14 -5.88 14.60
N LEU A 498 -22.83 -5.88 13.46
CA LEU A 498 -22.67 -4.87 12.41
C LEU A 498 -23.27 -3.52 12.80
N GLU A 499 -24.46 -3.51 13.41
CA GLU A 499 -25.08 -2.31 13.98
C GLU A 499 -24.17 -1.69 15.05
N GLU A 500 -23.59 -2.51 15.92
CA GLU A 500 -22.60 -2.06 16.91
C GLU A 500 -21.39 -1.41 16.21
N ARG A 501 -20.78 -2.07 15.23
CA ARG A 501 -19.60 -1.51 14.52
C ARG A 501 -19.93 -0.21 13.84
N ALA A 502 -21.08 -0.13 13.18
CA ALA A 502 -21.53 1.09 12.55
C ALA A 502 -21.83 2.21 13.57
N SER A 503 -22.19 1.90 14.82
CA SER A 503 -22.53 2.90 15.85
C SER A 503 -21.33 3.45 16.64
N LEU A 504 -20.19 2.75 16.65
CA LEU A 504 -18.99 3.16 17.38
C LEU A 504 -18.25 4.31 16.68
N SER A 505 -17.43 5.04 17.45
CA SER A 505 -16.56 6.08 16.87
C SER A 505 -15.54 5.46 15.91
N PRO A 506 -15.48 5.92 14.63
CA PRO A 506 -14.54 5.40 13.65
C PRO A 506 -13.07 5.67 14.02
N ASP A 507 -12.81 6.74 14.77
CA ASP A 507 -11.47 7.07 15.27
C ASP A 507 -10.99 6.03 16.28
N ALA A 508 -11.87 5.66 17.21
CA ALA A 508 -11.59 4.66 18.24
C ALA A 508 -11.42 3.26 17.64
N LEU A 509 -12.29 2.89 16.68
CA LEU A 509 -12.18 1.64 15.94
C LEU A 509 -10.85 1.55 15.19
N THR A 510 -10.52 2.56 14.38
CA THR A 510 -9.26 2.58 13.61
C THR A 510 -8.03 2.48 14.53
N GLY A 511 -8.04 3.20 15.65
CA GLY A 511 -6.95 3.15 16.62
C GLY A 511 -6.82 1.79 17.30
N MET A 512 -7.94 1.18 17.71
CA MET A 512 -7.98 -0.15 18.30
C MET A 512 -7.49 -1.21 17.31
N GLU A 513 -8.04 -1.23 16.09
CA GLU A 513 -7.70 -2.19 15.03
C GLU A 513 -6.21 -2.15 14.67
N ALA A 514 -5.63 -0.96 14.54
CA ALA A 514 -4.20 -0.80 14.28
C ALA A 514 -3.31 -1.38 15.40
N ASN A 515 -3.79 -1.43 16.65
CA ASN A 515 -3.06 -2.07 17.75
C ASN A 515 -3.28 -3.59 17.81
N LEU A 516 -4.51 -4.05 17.57
CA LEU A 516 -4.86 -5.48 17.68
C LEU A 516 -4.32 -6.29 16.49
N ARG A 517 -4.38 -5.75 15.27
CA ARG A 517 -3.87 -6.43 14.06
C ARG A 517 -2.35 -6.59 14.08
N PHE A 518 -1.65 -5.61 14.65
CA PHE A 518 -0.18 -5.55 14.67
C PHE A 518 0.37 -5.83 16.08
N ALA A 519 -0.03 -6.95 16.67
CA ALA A 519 0.54 -7.40 17.93
C ALA A 519 1.98 -7.92 17.75
N GLY A 520 2.81 -7.71 18.77
CA GLY A 520 4.15 -8.32 18.84
C GLY A 520 5.27 -7.48 18.21
N ALA A 521 6.06 -8.10 17.35
CA ALA A 521 7.30 -7.52 16.84
C ALA A 521 7.07 -6.43 15.79
N GLU A 522 7.91 -5.39 15.85
CA GLU A 522 7.89 -4.26 14.92
C GLU A 522 9.01 -4.39 13.87
N THR A 523 8.70 -3.96 12.66
CA THR A 523 9.60 -3.90 11.50
C THR A 523 9.72 -2.47 11.00
N MET A 524 10.54 -2.22 9.97
CA MET A 524 10.62 -0.90 9.36
C MET A 524 9.24 -0.47 8.83
N GLU A 525 8.53 -1.39 8.16
CA GLU A 525 7.25 -1.11 7.50
C GLU A 525 6.13 -0.89 8.52
N SER A 526 6.05 -1.71 9.57
CA SER A 526 5.07 -1.47 10.65
C SER A 526 5.38 -0.19 11.44
N ARG A 527 6.65 0.20 11.61
CA ARG A 527 7.03 1.50 12.18
C ARG A 527 6.65 2.69 11.29
N ILE A 528 6.63 2.51 9.96
CA ILE A 528 6.12 3.52 9.03
C ILE A 528 4.61 3.72 9.25
N PHE A 529 3.82 2.65 9.28
CA PHE A 529 2.36 2.75 9.42
C PHE A 529 1.86 3.00 10.86
N GLY A 530 2.62 2.57 11.86
CA GLY A 530 2.38 2.84 13.27
C GLY A 530 3.06 4.12 13.70
N ARG A 531 4.23 4.00 14.36
CA ARG A 531 4.96 5.11 14.98
C ARG A 531 4.99 6.39 14.14
N LEU A 532 5.47 6.32 12.90
CA LEU A 532 5.62 7.52 12.07
C LEU A 532 4.25 8.09 11.66
N SER A 533 3.39 7.27 11.07
CA SER A 533 2.11 7.74 10.54
C SER A 533 1.15 8.20 11.64
N THR A 534 1.10 7.54 12.81
CA THR A 534 0.27 7.98 13.93
C THR A 534 0.69 9.37 14.44
N TRP A 535 1.98 9.61 14.62
CA TRP A 535 2.47 10.94 15.01
C TRP A 535 2.20 11.99 13.93
N GLN A 536 2.37 11.63 12.65
CA GLN A 536 2.04 12.51 11.53
C GLN A 536 0.55 12.85 11.49
N ASN A 537 -0.33 11.87 11.72
CA ASN A 537 -1.78 12.08 11.73
C ASN A 537 -2.22 13.02 12.85
N TRP A 538 -1.64 12.86 14.06
CA TRP A 538 -1.86 13.77 15.17
C TRP A 538 -1.41 15.21 14.84
N ILE A 539 -0.29 15.37 14.14
CA ILE A 539 0.17 16.68 13.66
C ILE A 539 -0.81 17.25 12.61
N PHE A 540 -1.28 16.43 11.67
CA PHE A 540 -2.14 16.85 10.56
C PHE A 540 -3.53 17.35 10.95
N ILE A 541 -3.98 17.14 12.19
CA ILE A 541 -5.24 17.70 12.70
C ILE A 541 -5.04 18.94 13.57
N ARG A 542 -3.79 19.36 13.83
CA ARG A 542 -3.49 20.44 14.77
C ARG A 542 -3.24 21.78 14.07
N PRO A 543 -3.63 22.89 14.72
CA PRO A 543 -3.61 24.23 14.10
C PRO A 543 -2.21 24.71 13.73
N ASN A 544 -1.15 24.27 14.43
CA ASN A 544 0.23 24.62 14.08
C ASN A 544 0.58 24.23 12.63
N ALA A 545 0.07 23.08 12.15
CA ALA A 545 0.31 22.62 10.79
C ALA A 545 -0.75 23.14 9.81
N VAL A 546 -2.04 22.91 10.09
CA VAL A 546 -3.13 23.06 9.11
C VAL A 546 -4.09 24.25 9.37
N GLY A 547 -3.93 24.96 10.50
CA GLY A 547 -4.76 26.13 10.81
C GLY A 547 -4.49 27.31 9.87
N ASP A 548 -5.37 28.31 9.86
CA ASP A 548 -5.28 29.47 8.92
C ASP A 548 -3.97 30.25 9.04
N THR A 549 -3.33 30.22 10.20
CA THR A 549 -2.00 30.82 10.44
C THR A 549 -0.91 29.77 10.67
N GLY A 550 -1.21 28.50 10.35
CA GLY A 550 -0.30 27.36 10.44
C GLY A 550 0.69 27.31 9.28
N ALA A 551 1.72 26.48 9.43
CA ALA A 551 2.87 26.44 8.55
C ALA A 551 2.51 26.08 7.09
N LEU A 552 1.60 25.12 6.85
CA LEU A 552 1.23 24.71 5.48
C LEU A 552 0.52 25.83 4.70
N LYS A 553 -0.42 26.54 5.35
CA LYS A 553 -1.20 27.61 4.69
C LYS A 553 -0.39 28.89 4.45
N LEU A 554 0.59 29.18 5.31
CA LEU A 554 1.43 30.37 5.15
C LEU A 554 2.68 30.13 4.29
N TYR A 555 2.94 28.90 3.85
CA TYR A 555 4.08 28.59 2.99
C TYR A 555 4.08 29.47 1.73
N GLY A 556 5.22 30.09 1.42
CA GLY A 556 5.38 30.98 0.26
C GLY A 556 4.70 32.35 0.38
N SER A 557 3.94 32.64 1.46
CA SER A 557 3.26 33.93 1.64
C SER A 557 4.18 35.06 2.14
N GLY A 558 5.38 34.73 2.62
CA GLY A 558 6.28 35.66 3.31
C GLY A 558 5.93 35.92 4.79
N ASN A 559 4.78 35.44 5.26
CA ASN A 559 4.36 35.56 6.66
C ASN A 559 4.94 34.44 7.53
N LYS A 560 5.19 34.75 8.81
CA LYS A 560 5.60 33.75 9.80
C LYS A 560 4.39 32.99 10.35
N ALA A 561 4.51 31.67 10.44
CA ALA A 561 3.55 30.81 11.13
C ALA A 561 3.38 31.21 12.61
N ARG A 562 2.15 31.08 13.12
CA ARG A 562 1.83 31.27 14.53
C ARG A 562 1.60 29.91 15.17
N PHE A 563 2.45 29.57 16.13
CA PHE A 563 2.37 28.31 16.84
C PHE A 563 1.83 28.49 18.26
N ASN A 564 1.03 27.52 18.70
CA ASN A 564 0.94 27.22 20.12
C ASN A 564 2.25 26.54 20.54
N TRP A 565 2.93 27.12 21.53
CA TRP A 565 4.23 26.70 22.04
C TRP A 565 4.14 25.61 23.13
N GLU A 566 2.95 25.30 23.63
CA GLU A 566 2.72 24.23 24.59
C GLU A 566 3.08 22.86 23.98
N ARG A 567 3.88 22.09 24.72
CA ARG A 567 4.23 20.70 24.40
C ARG A 567 3.15 19.77 24.98
N VAL A 568 2.91 18.63 24.32
CA VAL A 568 1.88 17.63 24.67
C VAL A 568 2.51 16.26 24.79
#